data_AF-A0A515DDX6-F1
#
_entry.id   AF-A0A515DDX6-F1
#
_cell.length_a   1.000
_cell.length_b   1.000
_cell.length_c   1.000
_cell.angle_alpha   90.00
_cell.angle_beta   90.00
_cell.angle_gamma   90.00
#
_symmetry.space_group_name_H-M   'P 1'
#
loop_
_entity.id
_entity.type
_entity.pdbx_description
1 polymer ?
#
loop_
_entity_poly.entity_id
_entity_poly.type
_entity_poly.pdbx_seq_one_letter_code
_entity_poly.pdbx_strand_id
1 'polypeptide(L)'
;MATSTASAGKLGASMASETDVGVLLAKTDRNAGVKGVTAFIVHPKKYPGWNAQPVPMLGLSKSMRTNVLFLDDFVVPVEDHLGEEGEGFKIVIRALQPGRVTIAGNALGVARACFEEAVRYANERELCGQAIGRFQMIQSDIAEMATAIENSRALVYKAAICMDNGLPSNRIAAMAKYHASQTAKMCADKAVHIFGGYGLAEEYPVSYYRAYSDMFFTGEGSANVQKIVIAEDALDYKIAECHHGRRGLREIRKDDVGAELAKAWRRGAGTARALAAQSACASASMNSRVRIIRTAS
;
A
#
# COMPACT_ATOMS: atom_id res chain seq x y z
N MET A 1 9.94 32.87 20.28
CA MET A 1 9.12 31.64 20.38
C MET A 1 7.88 31.86 19.54
N ALA A 2 7.88 31.45 18.27
CA ALA A 2 6.69 31.55 17.43
C ALA A 2 5.96 30.20 17.52
N THR A 3 4.99 30.09 18.42
CA THR A 3 4.17 28.89 18.60
C THR A 3 3.01 28.91 17.61
N SER A 4 2.88 27.92 16.73
CA SER A 4 1.67 27.76 15.91
C SER A 4 0.62 26.97 16.70
N THR A 5 -0.55 27.55 16.95
CA THR A 5 -1.70 26.84 17.52
C THR A 5 -2.55 26.25 16.40
N ALA A 6 -2.81 24.94 16.45
CA ALA A 6 -3.71 24.28 15.52
C ALA A 6 -5.09 24.09 16.18
N SER A 7 -6.04 25.00 15.97
CA SER A 7 -7.45 24.75 16.30
C SER A 7 -8.12 24.02 15.12
N ALA A 8 -8.06 22.68 15.11
CA ALA A 8 -8.61 21.89 14.01
C ALA A 8 -8.86 20.42 14.40
N GLY A 9 -9.88 19.82 13.77
CA GLY A 9 -10.11 18.38 13.81
C GLY A 9 -9.50 17.66 12.60
N LYS A 10 -8.99 16.44 12.79
CA LYS A 10 -8.70 15.49 11.70
C LYS A 10 -9.59 14.26 11.85
N LEU A 11 -10.10 13.76 10.74
CA LEU A 11 -10.90 12.52 10.68
C LEU A 11 -10.10 11.46 9.95
N GLY A 12 -10.27 10.19 10.36
CA GLY A 12 -9.63 9.07 9.68
C GLY A 12 -8.16 8.88 10.07
N ALA A 13 -7.72 9.41 11.21
CA ALA A 13 -6.34 9.33 11.65
C ALA A 13 -6.07 7.96 12.28
N SER A 14 -5.40 7.07 11.55
CA SER A 14 -4.98 5.76 12.04
C SER A 14 -4.00 5.91 13.21
N MET A 15 -4.25 5.18 14.29
CA MET A 15 -3.37 5.08 15.48
C MET A 15 -3.11 6.39 16.23
N ALA A 16 -3.87 7.46 15.98
CA ALA A 16 -3.67 8.76 16.61
C ALA A 16 -3.71 8.73 18.16
N SER A 17 -4.50 7.82 18.77
CA SER A 17 -4.55 7.66 20.24
C SER A 17 -3.28 7.04 20.83
N GLU A 18 -2.51 6.31 20.02
CA GLU A 18 -1.31 5.59 20.45
C GLU A 18 -0.01 6.25 19.96
N THR A 19 -0.11 7.37 19.23
CA THR A 19 1.01 7.94 18.48
C THR A 19 2.07 8.56 19.41
N ASP A 20 3.31 8.06 19.31
CA ASP A 20 4.48 8.67 19.97
C ASP A 20 5.08 9.82 19.15
N VAL A 21 5.18 9.61 17.83
CA VAL A 21 5.67 10.58 16.85
C VAL A 21 4.79 10.51 15.61
N GLY A 22 4.37 11.67 15.10
CA GLY A 22 3.52 11.75 13.90
C GLY A 22 3.95 12.87 12.96
N VAL A 23 3.33 12.89 11.77
CA VAL A 23 3.42 14.02 10.84
C VAL A 23 2.06 14.72 10.80
N LEU A 24 2.02 15.97 11.23
CA LEU A 24 0.84 16.80 11.19
C LEU A 24 0.92 17.77 10.01
N LEU A 25 -0.12 17.79 9.17
CA LEU A 25 -0.28 18.83 8.15
C LEU A 25 -1.26 19.89 8.63
N ALA A 26 -0.82 21.14 8.66
CA ALA A 26 -1.65 22.28 9.02
C ALA A 26 -1.48 23.40 7.99
N LYS A 27 -2.52 24.24 7.83
CA LYS A 27 -2.40 25.45 7.03
C LYS A 27 -1.75 26.55 7.86
N THR A 28 -0.58 27.02 7.47
CA THR A 28 0.05 28.23 8.04
C THR A 28 -0.42 29.47 7.29
N ASP A 29 -0.71 29.35 5.99
CA ASP A 29 -1.46 30.36 5.21
C ASP A 29 -2.79 29.76 4.72
N ARG A 30 -3.91 30.30 5.20
CA ARG A 30 -5.25 29.83 4.83
C ARG A 30 -5.62 30.17 3.38
N ASN A 31 -5.07 31.27 2.85
CA ASN A 31 -5.41 31.87 1.56
C ASN A 31 -4.56 31.32 0.40
N ALA A 32 -3.37 30.78 0.67
CA ALA A 32 -2.46 30.24 -0.36
C ALA A 32 -2.84 28.85 -0.92
N GLY A 33 -4.05 28.35 -0.66
CA GLY A 33 -4.50 27.05 -1.18
C GLY A 33 -3.60 25.90 -0.71
N VAL A 34 -3.09 25.09 -1.64
CA VAL A 34 -2.17 23.97 -1.34
C VAL A 34 -0.77 24.43 -0.94
N LYS A 35 -0.36 25.65 -1.34
CA LYS A 35 0.95 26.24 -1.02
C LYS A 35 1.00 26.82 0.40
N GLY A 36 -0.13 26.91 1.09
CA GLY A 36 -0.20 27.33 2.49
C GLY A 36 -0.16 26.18 3.48
N VAL A 37 0.09 24.95 3.03
CA VAL A 37 0.14 23.76 3.89
C VAL A 37 1.57 23.48 4.29
N THR A 38 1.82 23.35 5.59
CA THR A 38 3.12 23.02 6.17
C THR A 38 3.03 21.69 6.91
N ALA A 39 4.12 20.92 6.88
CA ALA A 39 4.24 19.66 7.58
C ALA A 39 5.07 19.84 8.86
N PHE A 40 4.65 19.19 9.94
CA PHE A 40 5.31 19.25 11.23
C PHE A 40 5.53 17.83 11.76
N ILE A 41 6.70 17.58 12.35
CA ILE A 41 6.91 16.43 13.22
C ILE A 41 6.26 16.77 14.55
N VAL A 42 5.43 15.87 15.07
CA VAL A 42 4.70 16.10 16.33
C VAL A 42 4.97 14.99 17.31
N HIS A 43 4.99 15.34 18.59
CA HIS A 43 5.15 14.43 19.71
C HIS A 43 3.89 14.50 20.60
N PRO A 44 2.80 13.79 20.25
CA PRO A 44 1.50 13.91 20.92
C PRO A 44 1.52 13.71 22.43
N LYS A 45 2.40 12.85 22.94
CA LYS A 45 2.52 12.55 24.38
C LYS A 45 3.34 13.59 25.16
N LYS A 46 4.06 14.49 24.46
CA LYS A 46 4.95 15.49 25.06
C LYS A 46 4.24 16.82 25.34
N TYR A 47 3.25 17.17 24.52
CA TYR A 47 2.56 18.46 24.59
C TYR A 47 1.05 18.26 24.82
N PRO A 48 0.40 19.11 25.64
CA PRO A 48 -1.05 19.07 25.82
C PRO A 48 -1.76 19.49 24.52
N GLY A 49 -3.05 19.17 24.42
CA GLY A 49 -3.89 19.58 23.29
C GLY A 49 -4.09 18.53 22.20
N TRP A 50 -3.52 17.34 22.34
CA TRP A 50 -3.77 16.20 21.43
C TRP A 50 -4.86 15.28 22.00
N ASN A 51 -6.07 15.38 21.47
CA ASN A 51 -7.21 14.56 21.91
C ASN A 51 -7.69 13.65 20.77
N ALA A 52 -7.19 12.41 20.75
CA ALA A 52 -7.59 11.41 19.77
C ALA A 52 -8.65 10.45 20.35
N GLN A 53 -9.82 10.44 19.73
CA GLN A 53 -10.96 9.61 20.12
C GLN A 53 -11.16 8.46 19.11
N PRO A 54 -11.06 7.20 19.55
CA PRO A 54 -11.28 6.05 18.69
C PRO A 54 -12.69 5.99 18.12
N VAL A 55 -12.79 5.71 16.83
CA VAL A 55 -14.05 5.46 16.13
C VAL A 55 -14.23 3.94 15.97
N PRO A 56 -15.30 3.34 16.50
CA PRO A 56 -15.63 1.94 16.23
C PRO A 56 -15.86 1.72 14.74
N MET A 57 -15.04 0.86 14.12
CA MET A 57 -15.17 0.50 12.70
C MET A 57 -15.65 -0.94 12.59
N LEU A 58 -16.71 -1.17 11.83
CA LEU A 58 -17.28 -2.50 11.62
C LEU A 58 -16.25 -3.43 10.97
N GLY A 59 -15.99 -4.58 11.60
CA GLY A 59 -15.15 -5.65 11.06
C GLY A 59 -13.64 -5.37 10.95
N LEU A 60 -13.16 -4.21 11.41
CA LEU A 60 -11.73 -3.88 11.39
C LEU A 60 -11.07 -4.11 12.76
N SER A 61 -9.86 -4.68 12.76
CA SER A 61 -9.09 -4.91 13.97
C SER A 61 -8.70 -3.61 14.68
N LYS A 62 -8.60 -3.67 16.02
CA LYS A 62 -8.06 -2.60 16.87
C LYS A 62 -6.60 -2.26 16.54
N SER A 63 -5.87 -3.12 15.84
CA SER A 63 -4.51 -2.84 15.34
C SER A 63 -4.48 -1.76 14.26
N MET A 64 -5.64 -1.42 13.67
CA MET A 64 -5.81 -0.35 12.67
C MET A 64 -6.81 0.69 13.18
N ARG A 65 -6.72 1.05 14.47
CA ARG A 65 -7.68 1.94 15.12
C ARG A 65 -7.76 3.29 14.42
N THR A 66 -8.93 3.61 13.88
CA THR A 66 -9.22 4.92 13.30
C THR A 66 -9.68 5.87 14.40
N ASN A 67 -9.24 7.11 14.35
CA ASN A 67 -9.59 8.12 15.34
C ASN A 67 -10.12 9.40 14.68
N VAL A 68 -10.96 10.11 15.43
CA VAL A 68 -11.12 11.55 15.28
C VAL A 68 -10.07 12.20 16.17
N LEU A 69 -9.27 13.11 15.63
CA LEU A 69 -8.29 13.87 16.39
C LEU A 69 -8.78 15.31 16.53
N PHE A 70 -8.88 15.79 17.75
CA PHE A 70 -9.10 17.19 18.09
C PHE A 70 -7.79 17.79 18.58
N LEU A 71 -7.44 18.94 18.02
CA LEU A 71 -6.30 19.74 18.46
C LEU A 71 -6.82 20.97 19.20
N ASP A 72 -6.47 21.06 20.49
CA ASP A 72 -6.89 22.13 21.40
C ASP A 72 -5.66 22.87 21.92
N ASP A 73 -5.36 24.02 21.30
CA ASP A 73 -4.12 24.77 21.52
C ASP A 73 -2.85 23.90 21.53
N PHE A 74 -2.83 22.86 20.69
CA PHE A 74 -1.67 21.98 20.51
C PHE A 74 -0.51 22.78 19.90
N VAL A 75 0.54 22.98 20.69
CA VAL A 75 1.72 23.77 20.32
C VAL A 75 2.80 22.86 19.74
N VAL A 76 3.33 23.26 18.59
CA VAL A 76 4.48 22.60 17.95
C VAL A 76 5.65 23.59 17.87
N PRO A 77 6.88 23.19 18.26
CA PRO A 77 8.08 24.00 18.05
C PRO A 77 8.34 24.28 16.57
N VAL A 78 8.91 25.44 16.24
CA VAL A 78 9.19 25.84 14.84
C VAL A 78 10.23 24.92 14.22
N GLU A 79 11.21 24.51 15.02
CA GLU A 79 12.29 23.60 14.66
C GLU A 79 11.80 22.20 14.26
N ASP A 80 10.57 21.82 14.63
CA ASP A 80 9.96 20.54 14.24
C ASP A 80 9.26 20.60 12.87
N HIS A 81 9.48 21.67 12.09
CA HIS A 81 9.04 21.71 10.69
C HIS A 81 9.69 20.59 9.86
N LEU A 82 8.88 19.93 9.03
CA LEU A 82 9.34 18.99 8.04
C LEU A 82 9.34 19.69 6.68
N GLY A 83 10.53 20.09 6.21
CA GLY A 83 10.69 20.92 5.02
C GLY A 83 10.37 22.40 5.27
N GLU A 84 10.25 23.17 4.19
CA GLU A 84 9.98 24.61 4.29
C GLU A 84 8.49 24.91 4.49
N GLU A 85 8.18 26.11 4.99
CA GLU A 85 6.80 26.58 5.08
C GLU A 85 6.11 26.54 3.72
N GLY A 86 4.91 25.96 3.66
CA GLY A 86 4.15 25.78 2.42
C GLY A 86 4.51 24.54 1.58
N GLU A 87 5.54 23.76 1.96
CA GLU A 87 5.91 22.53 1.27
C GLU A 87 5.16 21.26 1.72
N GLY A 88 4.31 21.36 2.74
CA GLY A 88 3.63 20.22 3.35
C GLY A 88 2.80 19.40 2.35
N PHE A 89 2.15 20.04 1.38
CA PHE A 89 1.42 19.33 0.34
C PHE A 89 2.34 18.53 -0.60
N LYS A 90 3.51 19.07 -0.94
CA LYS A 90 4.50 18.37 -1.78
C LYS A 90 5.06 17.15 -1.05
N ILE A 91 5.30 17.28 0.26
CA ILE A 91 5.81 16.21 1.12
C ILE A 91 4.80 15.06 1.20
N VAL A 92 3.52 15.36 1.51
CA VAL A 92 2.51 14.29 1.64
C VAL A 92 2.26 13.58 0.34
N ILE A 93 2.20 14.28 -0.79
CA ILE A 93 2.00 13.63 -2.10
C ILE A 93 3.17 12.71 -2.44
N ARG A 94 4.41 13.09 -2.10
CA ARG A 94 5.58 12.23 -2.25
C ARG A 94 5.50 10.98 -1.36
N ALA A 95 4.98 11.10 -0.14
CA ALA A 95 4.78 9.97 0.77
C ALA A 95 3.63 9.04 0.33
N LEU A 96 2.58 9.57 -0.29
CA LEU A 96 1.43 8.79 -0.75
C LEU A 96 1.74 7.90 -1.96
N GLN A 97 2.75 8.23 -2.77
CA GLN A 97 3.14 7.41 -3.92
C GLN A 97 3.58 5.98 -3.53
N PRO A 98 4.55 5.76 -2.63
CA PRO A 98 4.84 4.42 -2.10
C PRO A 98 3.66 3.84 -1.33
N GLY A 99 2.90 4.68 -0.61
CA GLY A 99 1.68 4.27 0.09
C GLY A 99 0.69 3.52 -0.82
N ARG A 100 0.48 3.99 -2.05
CA ARG A 100 -0.39 3.31 -3.05
C ARG A 100 0.04 1.86 -3.31
N VAL A 101 1.34 1.62 -3.46
CA VAL A 101 1.87 0.26 -3.74
C VAL A 101 1.69 -0.63 -2.51
N THR A 102 1.95 -0.10 -1.30
CA THR A 102 1.71 -0.83 -0.05
C THR A 102 0.25 -1.23 0.10
N ILE A 103 -0.69 -0.32 -0.17
CA ILE A 103 -2.14 -0.62 -0.11
C ILE A 103 -2.55 -1.63 -1.18
N ALA A 104 -1.98 -1.54 -2.38
CA ALA A 104 -2.20 -2.54 -3.42
C ALA A 104 -1.72 -3.94 -2.99
N GLY A 105 -0.56 -4.02 -2.33
CA GLY A 105 -0.04 -5.25 -1.73
C GLY A 105 -0.93 -5.81 -0.62
N ASN A 106 -1.43 -4.95 0.26
CA ASN A 106 -2.37 -5.36 1.32
C ASN A 106 -3.69 -5.90 0.73
N ALA A 107 -4.25 -5.21 -0.29
CA ALA A 107 -5.45 -5.67 -0.98
C ALA A 107 -5.23 -7.02 -1.68
N LEU A 108 -4.07 -7.22 -2.32
CA LEU A 108 -3.68 -8.51 -2.90
C LEU A 108 -3.61 -9.62 -1.83
N GLY A 109 -3.05 -9.31 -0.65
CA GLY A 109 -3.02 -10.23 0.49
C GLY A 109 -4.41 -10.66 0.95
N VAL A 110 -5.34 -9.69 1.09
CA VAL A 110 -6.74 -10.00 1.43
C VAL A 110 -7.41 -10.84 0.35
N ALA A 111 -7.25 -10.49 -0.93
CA ALA A 111 -7.80 -11.27 -2.03
C ALA A 111 -7.33 -12.73 -2.00
N ARG A 112 -6.02 -12.93 -1.76
CA ARG A 112 -5.43 -14.25 -1.59
C ARG A 112 -6.01 -15.01 -0.40
N ALA A 113 -6.15 -14.37 0.75
CA ALA A 113 -6.72 -15.00 1.94
C ALA A 113 -8.18 -15.43 1.72
N CYS A 114 -8.99 -14.59 1.06
CA CYS A 114 -10.35 -14.96 0.64
C CYS A 114 -10.36 -16.19 -0.27
N PHE A 115 -9.45 -16.25 -1.25
CA PHE A 115 -9.33 -17.38 -2.16
C PHE A 115 -8.92 -18.67 -1.45
N GLU A 116 -7.91 -18.61 -0.58
CA GLU A 116 -7.43 -19.78 0.14
C GLU A 116 -8.53 -20.37 1.05
N GLU A 117 -9.26 -19.52 1.79
CA GLU A 117 -10.41 -19.96 2.60
C GLU A 117 -11.56 -20.52 1.74
N ALA A 118 -11.87 -19.86 0.62
CA ALA A 118 -12.92 -20.32 -0.29
C ALA A 118 -12.60 -21.69 -0.90
N VAL A 119 -11.35 -21.91 -1.36
CA VAL A 119 -10.90 -23.20 -1.89
C VAL A 119 -10.95 -24.27 -0.81
N ARG A 120 -10.47 -23.95 0.40
CA ARG A 120 -10.50 -24.88 1.54
C ARG A 120 -11.93 -25.33 1.83
N TYR A 121 -12.83 -24.38 2.07
CA TYR A 121 -14.23 -24.67 2.39
C TYR A 121 -14.95 -25.38 1.25
N ALA A 122 -14.67 -25.02 -0.02
CA ALA A 122 -15.28 -25.67 -1.16
C ALA A 122 -14.92 -27.16 -1.30
N ASN A 123 -13.73 -27.55 -0.84
CA ASN A 123 -13.28 -28.94 -0.84
C ASN A 123 -13.78 -29.74 0.37
N GLU A 124 -14.01 -29.09 1.51
CA GLU A 124 -14.46 -29.73 2.74
C GLU A 124 -15.98 -29.84 2.85
N ARG A 125 -16.72 -28.83 2.40
CA ARG A 125 -18.17 -28.78 2.55
C ARG A 125 -18.83 -29.71 1.55
N GLU A 126 -19.65 -30.63 2.04
CA GLU A 126 -20.45 -31.53 1.20
C GLU A 126 -21.92 -31.09 1.10
N LEU A 127 -22.47 -31.18 -0.10
CA LEU A 127 -23.89 -31.09 -0.41
C LEU A 127 -24.24 -32.10 -1.50
N CYS A 128 -25.42 -32.70 -1.41
CA CYS A 128 -25.88 -33.69 -2.39
C CYS A 128 -24.87 -34.83 -2.63
N GLY A 129 -24.15 -35.26 -1.58
CA GLY A 129 -23.20 -36.37 -1.63
C GLY A 129 -21.85 -36.08 -2.29
N GLN A 130 -21.48 -34.80 -2.49
CA GLN A 130 -20.17 -34.41 -3.01
C GLN A 130 -19.69 -33.07 -2.44
N ALA A 131 -18.39 -32.83 -2.47
CA ALA A 131 -17.81 -31.52 -2.14
C ALA A 131 -18.38 -30.42 -3.05
N ILE A 132 -18.72 -29.26 -2.48
CA ILE A 132 -19.36 -28.17 -3.24
C ILE A 132 -18.46 -27.62 -4.35
N GLY A 133 -17.14 -27.78 -4.25
CA GLY A 133 -16.17 -27.46 -5.30
C GLY A 133 -16.35 -28.27 -6.59
N ARG A 134 -17.20 -29.32 -6.60
CA ARG A 134 -17.58 -30.06 -7.81
C ARG A 134 -18.67 -29.35 -8.63
N PHE A 135 -19.40 -28.38 -8.06
CA PHE A 135 -20.40 -27.62 -8.79
C PHE A 135 -19.75 -26.55 -9.67
N GLN A 136 -20.19 -26.46 -10.93
CA GLN A 136 -19.57 -25.60 -11.94
C GLN A 136 -19.60 -24.10 -11.60
N MET A 137 -20.63 -23.63 -10.90
CA MET A 137 -20.70 -22.22 -10.48
C MET A 137 -19.64 -21.88 -9.42
N ILE A 138 -19.35 -22.80 -8.49
CA ILE A 138 -18.25 -22.65 -7.53
C ILE A 138 -16.91 -22.69 -8.25
N GLN A 139 -16.73 -23.59 -9.22
CA GLN A 139 -15.51 -23.64 -10.03
C GLN A 139 -15.29 -22.35 -10.83
N SER A 140 -16.36 -21.77 -11.37
CA SER A 140 -16.32 -20.48 -12.07
C SER A 140 -15.81 -19.37 -11.14
N ASP A 141 -16.37 -19.27 -9.94
CA ASP A 141 -15.94 -18.28 -8.94
C ASP A 141 -14.46 -18.44 -8.56
N ILE A 142 -14.03 -19.67 -8.28
CA ILE A 142 -12.63 -19.98 -7.94
C ILE A 142 -11.69 -19.62 -9.10
N ALA A 143 -12.07 -19.91 -10.35
CA ALA A 143 -11.27 -19.57 -11.53
C ALA A 143 -11.12 -18.05 -11.73
N GLU A 144 -12.21 -17.30 -11.55
CA GLU A 144 -12.20 -15.83 -11.61
C GLU A 144 -11.30 -15.23 -10.54
N MET A 145 -11.44 -15.70 -9.28
CA MET A 145 -10.62 -15.26 -8.15
C MET A 145 -9.13 -15.50 -8.41
N ALA A 146 -8.76 -16.73 -8.80
CA ALA A 146 -7.37 -17.10 -9.07
C ALA A 146 -6.75 -16.20 -10.16
N THR A 147 -7.47 -16.01 -11.27
CA THR A 147 -7.00 -15.21 -12.41
C THR A 147 -6.81 -13.74 -12.02
N ALA A 148 -7.79 -13.16 -11.31
CA ALA A 148 -7.73 -11.76 -10.91
C ALA A 148 -6.60 -11.48 -9.89
N ILE A 149 -6.30 -12.46 -9.02
CA ILE A 149 -5.19 -12.40 -8.08
C ILE A 149 -3.86 -12.37 -8.83
N GLU A 150 -3.65 -13.23 -9.84
CA GLU A 150 -2.42 -13.21 -10.64
C GLU A 150 -2.24 -11.87 -11.36
N ASN A 151 -3.30 -11.33 -11.97
CA ASN A 151 -3.27 -10.03 -12.63
C ASN A 151 -2.90 -8.91 -11.65
N SER A 152 -3.49 -8.92 -10.45
CA SER A 152 -3.15 -7.96 -9.39
C SER A 152 -1.71 -8.10 -8.93
N ARG A 153 -1.22 -9.33 -8.73
CA ARG A 153 0.17 -9.60 -8.32
C ARG A 153 1.15 -9.05 -9.34
N ALA A 154 0.92 -9.28 -10.62
CA ALA A 154 1.76 -8.77 -11.70
C ALA A 154 1.84 -7.23 -11.67
N LEU A 155 0.72 -6.54 -11.49
CA LEU A 155 0.69 -5.08 -11.42
C LEU A 155 1.40 -4.54 -10.18
N VAL A 156 1.14 -5.11 -9.01
CA VAL A 156 1.77 -4.70 -7.74
C VAL A 156 3.28 -4.87 -7.82
N TYR A 157 3.76 -6.03 -8.28
CA TYR A 157 5.19 -6.30 -8.34
C TYR A 157 5.87 -5.45 -9.42
N LYS A 158 5.21 -5.24 -10.57
CA LYS A 158 5.72 -4.31 -11.59
C LYS A 158 5.87 -2.89 -11.03
N ALA A 159 4.91 -2.40 -10.25
CA ALA A 159 4.99 -1.09 -9.62
C ALA A 159 6.15 -1.02 -8.61
N ALA A 160 6.28 -2.02 -7.73
CA ALA A 160 7.38 -2.09 -6.75
C ALA A 160 8.75 -2.10 -7.44
N ILE A 161 8.94 -2.97 -8.45
CA ILE A 161 10.20 -3.05 -9.20
C ILE A 161 10.52 -1.70 -9.88
N CYS A 162 9.52 -0.98 -10.41
CA CYS A 162 9.75 0.37 -10.94
C CYS A 162 10.30 1.32 -9.88
N MET A 163 9.69 1.32 -8.69
CA MET A 163 10.11 2.17 -7.58
C MET A 163 11.55 1.85 -7.15
N ASP A 164 11.87 0.58 -6.97
CA ASP A 164 13.21 0.12 -6.55
C ASP A 164 14.31 0.50 -7.56
N ASN A 165 13.95 0.58 -8.85
CA ASN A 165 14.88 0.95 -9.92
C ASN A 165 14.86 2.45 -10.25
N GLY A 166 14.17 3.28 -9.46
CA GLY A 166 14.05 4.73 -9.71
C GLY A 166 13.34 5.04 -11.03
N LEU A 167 12.55 4.11 -11.55
CA LEU A 167 11.75 4.29 -12.75
C LEU A 167 10.43 4.99 -12.39
N PRO A 168 9.85 5.74 -13.36
CA PRO A 168 8.52 6.31 -13.19
C PRO A 168 7.50 5.22 -12.83
N SER A 169 6.78 5.43 -11.74
CA SER A 169 6.01 4.39 -11.05
C SER A 169 4.61 4.83 -10.62
N ASN A 170 4.28 6.13 -10.62
CA ASN A 170 3.03 6.63 -10.08
C ASN A 170 1.81 6.13 -10.87
N ARG A 171 1.88 6.10 -12.21
CA ARG A 171 0.78 5.57 -13.02
C ARG A 171 0.55 4.07 -12.75
N ILE A 172 1.62 3.27 -12.78
CA ILE A 172 1.51 1.83 -12.57
C ILE A 172 1.12 1.50 -11.12
N ALA A 173 1.53 2.32 -10.14
CA ALA A 173 1.06 2.23 -8.75
C ALA A 173 -0.44 2.52 -8.63
N ALA A 174 -0.95 3.54 -9.34
CA ALA A 174 -2.39 3.82 -9.39
C ALA A 174 -3.18 2.67 -10.03
N MET A 175 -2.67 2.09 -11.13
CA MET A 175 -3.25 0.89 -11.76
C MET A 175 -3.25 -0.31 -10.81
N ALA A 176 -2.12 -0.55 -10.14
CA ALA A 176 -1.97 -1.64 -9.18
C ALA A 176 -2.96 -1.48 -8.02
N LYS A 177 -3.04 -0.31 -7.39
CA LYS A 177 -4.00 -0.04 -6.31
C LYS A 177 -5.42 -0.27 -6.81
N TYR A 178 -5.78 0.36 -7.93
CA TYR A 178 -7.12 0.25 -8.50
C TYR A 178 -7.50 -1.22 -8.71
N HIS A 179 -6.72 -1.97 -9.47
CA HIS A 179 -7.02 -3.35 -9.80
C HIS A 179 -7.01 -4.28 -8.58
N ALA A 180 -6.00 -4.16 -7.70
CA ALA A 180 -5.90 -5.00 -6.52
C ALA A 180 -7.06 -4.77 -5.54
N SER A 181 -7.50 -3.53 -5.36
CA SER A 181 -8.66 -3.22 -4.50
C SER A 181 -9.99 -3.75 -5.05
N GLN A 182 -10.19 -3.71 -6.37
CA GLN A 182 -11.34 -4.34 -7.02
C GLN A 182 -11.31 -5.86 -6.87
N THR A 183 -10.13 -6.45 -7.06
CA THR A 183 -9.91 -7.89 -6.91
C THR A 183 -10.20 -8.34 -5.47
N ALA A 184 -9.75 -7.58 -4.47
CA ALA A 184 -10.03 -7.87 -3.07
C ALA A 184 -11.53 -7.86 -2.77
N LYS A 185 -12.29 -6.86 -3.27
CA LYS A 185 -13.75 -6.81 -3.09
C LYS A 185 -14.44 -8.00 -3.75
N MET A 186 -14.09 -8.30 -4.99
CA MET A 186 -14.65 -9.42 -5.74
C MET A 186 -14.38 -10.77 -5.05
N CYS A 187 -13.13 -10.99 -4.60
CA CYS A 187 -12.76 -12.20 -3.88
C CYS A 187 -13.48 -12.29 -2.53
N ALA A 188 -13.61 -11.19 -1.79
CA ALA A 188 -14.35 -11.18 -0.53
C ALA A 188 -15.83 -11.51 -0.74
N ASP A 189 -16.48 -10.93 -1.76
CA ASP A 189 -17.89 -11.24 -2.09
C ASP A 189 -18.09 -12.71 -2.45
N LYS A 190 -17.26 -13.24 -3.36
CA LYS A 190 -17.35 -14.64 -3.78
C LYS A 190 -17.06 -15.59 -2.64
N ALA A 191 -16.06 -15.29 -1.80
CA ALA A 191 -15.75 -16.12 -0.64
C ALA A 191 -16.91 -16.17 0.35
N VAL A 192 -17.56 -15.03 0.67
CA VAL A 192 -18.77 -15.02 1.51
C VAL A 192 -19.88 -15.85 0.88
N HIS A 193 -20.12 -15.74 -0.43
CA HIS A 193 -21.15 -16.54 -1.12
C HIS A 193 -20.85 -18.05 -1.10
N ILE A 194 -19.59 -18.47 -1.29
CA ILE A 194 -19.18 -19.87 -1.23
C ILE A 194 -19.41 -20.46 0.17
N PHE A 195 -19.19 -19.67 1.23
CA PHE A 195 -19.50 -20.07 2.60
C PHE A 195 -21.00 -20.04 2.93
N GLY A 196 -21.82 -19.35 2.13
CA GLY A 196 -23.23 -19.14 2.40
C GLY A 196 -23.45 -18.40 3.72
N GLY A 197 -24.41 -18.86 4.54
CA GLY A 197 -24.70 -18.24 5.83
C GLY A 197 -23.51 -18.19 6.79
N TYR A 198 -22.61 -19.18 6.74
CA TYR A 198 -21.38 -19.20 7.55
C TYR A 198 -20.41 -18.09 7.17
N GLY A 199 -20.49 -17.55 5.95
CA GLY A 199 -19.65 -16.43 5.51
C GLY A 199 -19.93 -15.12 6.25
N LEU A 200 -21.07 -15.05 6.95
CA LEU A 200 -21.47 -13.90 7.78
C LEU A 200 -21.16 -14.11 9.26
N ALA A 201 -20.79 -15.32 9.68
CA ALA A 201 -20.53 -15.64 11.08
C ALA A 201 -19.13 -15.13 11.50
N GLU A 202 -19.04 -14.57 12.70
CA GLU A 202 -17.79 -14.06 13.28
C GLU A 202 -16.73 -15.15 13.49
N GLU A 203 -17.15 -16.42 13.54
CA GLU A 203 -16.23 -17.55 13.67
C GLU A 203 -15.38 -17.79 12.40
N TYR A 204 -15.82 -17.29 11.24
CA TYR A 204 -15.08 -17.42 9.99
C TYR A 204 -14.37 -16.13 9.60
N PRO A 205 -13.07 -16.19 9.25
CA PRO A 205 -12.27 -14.99 8.94
C PRO A 205 -12.77 -14.25 7.69
N VAL A 206 -13.47 -14.93 6.78
CA VAL A 206 -14.02 -14.36 5.55
C VAL A 206 -14.99 -13.19 5.82
N SER A 207 -15.72 -13.24 6.94
CA SER A 207 -16.64 -12.18 7.36
C SER A 207 -15.91 -10.85 7.59
N TYR A 208 -14.71 -10.91 8.18
CA TYR A 208 -13.85 -9.75 8.42
C TYR A 208 -13.13 -9.26 7.16
N TYR A 209 -12.75 -10.16 6.25
CA TYR A 209 -12.05 -9.79 5.01
C TYR A 209 -12.84 -8.81 4.15
N ARG A 210 -14.17 -8.86 4.20
CA ARG A 210 -15.03 -7.89 3.50
C ARG A 210 -14.76 -6.45 3.95
N ALA A 211 -14.71 -6.20 5.26
CA ALA A 211 -14.44 -4.88 5.81
C ALA A 211 -13.05 -4.36 5.39
N TYR A 212 -12.03 -5.22 5.40
CA TYR A 212 -10.70 -4.85 4.91
C TYR A 212 -10.69 -4.54 3.41
N SER A 213 -11.42 -5.30 2.59
CA SER A 213 -11.52 -5.04 1.15
C SER A 213 -12.14 -3.66 0.85
N ASP A 214 -13.15 -3.26 1.63
CA ASP A 214 -13.81 -1.95 1.51
C ASP A 214 -12.91 -0.80 1.98
N MET A 215 -12.14 -1.03 3.04
CA MET A 215 -11.14 -0.09 3.54
C MET A 215 -10.09 0.19 2.46
N PHE A 216 -9.52 -0.84 1.83
CA PHE A 216 -8.48 -0.66 0.79
C PHE A 216 -9.03 -0.09 -0.51
N PHE A 217 -10.31 -0.31 -0.81
CA PHE A 217 -10.98 0.32 -1.94
C PHE A 217 -11.12 1.83 -1.79
N THR A 218 -11.33 2.30 -0.55
CA THR A 218 -11.69 3.70 -0.26
C THR A 218 -10.51 4.53 0.23
N GLY A 219 -9.73 4.00 1.17
CA GLY A 219 -8.59 4.69 1.80
C GLY A 219 -7.44 4.93 0.82
N GLU A 220 -6.53 5.84 1.17
CA GLU A 220 -5.29 6.10 0.40
C GLU A 220 -5.58 6.40 -1.10
N GLY A 221 -6.63 7.21 -1.31
CA GLY A 221 -7.18 7.59 -2.62
C GLY A 221 -8.11 6.52 -3.20
N SER A 222 -9.41 6.78 -3.20
CA SER A 222 -10.42 5.81 -3.64
C SER A 222 -10.18 5.27 -5.06
N ALA A 223 -10.82 4.15 -5.40
CA ALA A 223 -10.78 3.60 -6.76
C ALA A 223 -11.12 4.65 -7.84
N ASN A 224 -12.03 5.59 -7.55
CA ASN A 224 -12.37 6.68 -8.47
C ASN A 224 -11.22 7.69 -8.64
N VAL A 225 -10.54 8.06 -7.55
CA VAL A 225 -9.36 8.93 -7.61
C VAL A 225 -8.24 8.28 -8.41
N GLN A 226 -8.00 6.97 -8.25
CA GLN A 226 -6.98 6.29 -9.06
C GLN A 226 -7.34 6.28 -10.55
N LYS A 227 -8.61 6.08 -10.90
CA LYS A 227 -9.05 6.20 -12.30
C LYS A 227 -8.79 7.58 -12.88
N ILE A 228 -8.99 8.65 -12.10
CA ILE A 228 -8.66 10.02 -12.52
C ILE A 228 -7.16 10.13 -12.83
N VAL A 229 -6.29 9.69 -11.91
CA VAL A 229 -4.83 9.70 -12.13
C VAL A 229 -4.43 8.93 -13.40
N ILE A 230 -5.03 7.75 -13.61
CA ILE A 230 -4.75 6.93 -14.79
C ILE A 230 -5.25 7.60 -16.07
N ALA A 231 -6.47 8.14 -16.05
CA ALA A 231 -7.11 8.74 -17.22
C ALA A 231 -6.45 10.07 -17.61
N GLU A 232 -6.17 10.95 -16.65
CA GLU A 232 -5.51 12.23 -16.93
C GLU A 232 -4.09 12.03 -17.48
N ASP A 233 -3.37 10.99 -17.04
CA ASP A 233 -2.06 10.65 -17.59
C ASP A 233 -2.17 10.02 -18.99
N ALA A 234 -3.13 9.11 -19.19
CA ALA A 234 -3.33 8.45 -20.48
C ALA A 234 -3.85 9.40 -21.58
N LEU A 235 -4.51 10.50 -21.20
CA LEU A 235 -5.04 11.54 -22.09
C LEU A 235 -4.14 12.78 -22.16
N ASP A 236 -2.95 12.74 -21.54
CA ASP A 236 -1.98 13.83 -21.52
C ASP A 236 -2.47 15.15 -20.90
N TYR A 237 -3.56 15.12 -20.12
CA TYR A 237 -4.03 16.29 -19.36
C TYR A 237 -3.15 16.57 -18.15
N LYS A 238 -2.66 15.51 -17.50
CA LYS A 238 -1.77 15.62 -16.34
C LYS A 238 -0.87 14.39 -16.21
N ILE A 239 0.43 14.63 -16.33
CA ILE A 239 1.45 13.58 -16.15
C ILE A 239 1.46 13.12 -14.69
N ALA A 240 1.24 11.82 -14.46
CA ALA A 240 1.23 11.22 -13.13
C ALA A 240 2.60 11.34 -12.43
N GLU A 241 3.69 11.37 -13.18
CA GLU A 241 5.08 11.39 -12.69
C GLU A 241 5.60 12.78 -12.30
N CYS A 242 4.71 13.76 -12.18
CA CYS A 242 5.02 15.18 -11.94
C CYS A 242 5.89 15.49 -10.70
N HIS A 243 6.26 14.50 -9.89
CA HIS A 243 7.07 14.65 -8.68
C HIS A 243 8.55 14.25 -8.84
N HIS A 244 9.00 13.78 -10.01
CA HIS A 244 10.40 13.36 -10.25
C HIS A 244 11.15 14.19 -11.31
N GLY A 245 10.67 15.38 -11.65
CA GLY A 245 11.40 16.34 -12.50
C GLY A 245 11.58 15.93 -13.97
N ARG A 246 11.32 14.67 -14.35
CA ARG A 246 11.30 14.22 -15.74
C ARG A 246 9.94 14.50 -16.36
N ARG A 247 9.85 15.67 -17.02
CA ARG A 247 8.72 16.06 -17.87
C ARG A 247 8.96 15.47 -19.26
N GLY A 248 8.41 14.29 -19.51
CA GLY A 248 8.44 13.66 -20.82
C GLY A 248 7.35 12.61 -20.89
N LEU A 249 6.52 12.71 -21.94
CA LEU A 249 5.55 11.70 -22.30
C LEU A 249 6.25 10.35 -22.41
N ARG A 250 5.73 9.32 -21.72
CA ARG A 250 6.01 7.94 -22.11
C ARG A 250 4.95 7.51 -23.10
N GLU A 251 5.33 7.26 -24.35
CA GLU A 251 4.40 6.65 -25.30
C GLU A 251 4.04 5.26 -24.77
N ILE A 252 2.75 5.00 -24.49
CA ILE A 252 2.24 3.70 -24.00
C ILE A 252 2.75 2.53 -24.86
N ARG A 253 3.02 2.77 -26.14
CA ARG A 253 3.50 1.77 -27.12
C ARG A 253 5.03 1.65 -27.23
N LYS A 254 5.82 2.69 -26.89
CA LYS A 254 7.30 2.67 -27.05
C LYS A 254 8.06 2.54 -25.73
N ASP A 255 7.51 3.07 -24.64
CA ASP A 255 8.14 3.10 -23.32
C ASP A 255 7.46 2.14 -22.35
N ASP A 256 7.13 0.92 -22.82
CA ASP A 256 6.66 -0.13 -21.95
C ASP A 256 7.68 -0.32 -20.83
N VAL A 257 7.19 -0.14 -19.61
CA VAL A 257 7.94 -0.46 -18.39
C VAL A 257 8.52 -1.87 -18.48
N GLY A 258 7.82 -2.83 -19.10
CA GLY A 258 8.37 -4.16 -19.38
C GLY A 258 9.60 -4.13 -20.28
N ALA A 259 9.61 -3.33 -21.35
CA ALA A 259 10.77 -3.14 -22.21
C ALA A 259 11.93 -2.40 -21.51
N GLU A 260 11.63 -1.36 -20.72
CA GLU A 260 12.64 -0.65 -19.92
C GLU A 260 13.20 -1.50 -18.78
N LEU A 261 12.36 -2.29 -18.10
CA LEU A 261 12.79 -3.31 -17.14
C LEU A 261 13.61 -4.38 -17.82
N ALA A 262 13.23 -4.87 -19.00
CA ALA A 262 14.03 -5.83 -19.75
C ALA A 262 15.38 -5.24 -20.17
N LYS A 263 15.46 -3.94 -20.53
CA LYS A 263 16.72 -3.24 -20.79
C LYS A 263 17.55 -3.09 -19.51
N ALA A 264 16.94 -2.68 -18.40
CA ALA A 264 17.59 -2.56 -17.10
C ALA A 264 18.11 -3.92 -16.60
N TRP A 265 17.33 -4.98 -16.78
CA TRP A 265 17.68 -6.35 -16.43
C TRP A 265 18.76 -6.91 -17.36
N ARG A 266 18.76 -6.58 -18.66
CA ARG A 266 19.89 -6.91 -19.57
C ARG A 266 21.16 -6.14 -19.20
N ARG A 267 21.05 -4.87 -18.79
CA ARG A 267 22.19 -4.07 -18.28
C ARG A 267 22.73 -4.63 -16.96
N GLY A 268 21.84 -5.07 -16.06
CA GLY A 268 22.17 -5.75 -14.81
C GLY A 268 22.63 -7.21 -14.98
N ALA A 269 22.24 -7.89 -16.06
CA ALA A 269 22.78 -9.21 -16.41
C ALA A 269 24.25 -9.12 -16.85
N GLY A 270 24.69 -7.96 -17.35
CA GLY A 270 26.11 -7.67 -17.58
C GLY A 270 26.91 -7.64 -16.27
N THR A 271 26.37 -7.04 -15.21
CA THR A 271 26.99 -7.04 -13.88
C THR A 271 26.81 -8.38 -13.16
N ALA A 272 25.71 -9.10 -13.35
CA ALA A 272 25.53 -10.45 -12.82
C ALA A 272 26.45 -11.48 -13.49
N ARG A 273 26.72 -11.37 -14.81
CA ARG A 273 27.77 -12.15 -15.49
C ARG A 273 29.18 -11.80 -14.98
N ALA A 274 29.44 -10.53 -14.68
CA ALA A 274 30.72 -10.11 -14.09
C ALA A 274 30.89 -10.62 -12.65
N LEU A 275 29.83 -10.63 -11.84
CA LEU A 275 29.80 -11.20 -10.49
C LEU A 275 29.88 -12.73 -10.50
N ALA A 276 29.26 -13.41 -11.47
CA ALA A 276 29.40 -14.85 -11.65
C ALA A 276 30.80 -15.25 -12.17
N ALA A 277 31.45 -14.41 -12.99
CA ALA A 277 32.84 -14.60 -13.41
C ALA A 277 33.84 -14.35 -12.26
N GLN A 278 33.54 -13.40 -11.36
CA GLN A 278 34.34 -13.15 -10.16
C GLN A 278 34.14 -14.23 -9.08
N SER A 279 32.93 -14.78 -8.92
CA SER A 279 32.69 -15.88 -7.97
C SER A 279 33.29 -17.22 -8.43
N ALA A 280 33.37 -17.45 -9.74
CA ALA A 280 34.08 -18.60 -10.32
C ALA A 280 35.62 -18.50 -10.18
N CYS A 281 36.16 -17.29 -9.98
CA CYS A 281 37.58 -17.07 -9.72
C CYS A 281 37.92 -17.10 -8.21
N ALA A 282 36.96 -16.72 -7.36
CA ALA A 282 37.11 -16.72 -5.90
C ALA A 282 37.01 -18.11 -5.25
N SER A 283 36.38 -19.10 -5.90
CA SER A 283 36.27 -20.47 -5.39
C SER A 283 37.57 -21.29 -5.46
N ALA A 284 38.64 -20.76 -6.06
CA ALA A 284 39.95 -21.42 -6.14
C ALA A 284 40.96 -21.02 -5.03
N SER A 285 40.63 -20.09 -4.12
CA SER A 285 41.62 -19.57 -3.14
C SER A 285 41.23 -19.62 -1.65
N MET A 286 40.04 -20.10 -1.28
CA MET A 286 39.65 -20.23 0.13
C MET A 286 39.73 -21.67 0.63
N ASN A 287 40.97 -22.14 0.82
CA ASN A 287 41.25 -23.28 1.67
C ASN A 287 42.32 -22.86 2.67
N SER A 288 41.91 -22.43 3.88
CA SER A 288 42.58 -22.74 5.16
C SER A 288 42.23 -21.78 6.30
N ARG A 289 41.86 -22.40 7.44
CA ARG A 289 42.02 -21.96 8.84
C ARG A 289 41.06 -20.91 9.41
N VAL A 290 40.00 -21.40 10.06
CA VAL A 290 39.41 -20.76 11.25
C VAL A 290 39.71 -21.65 12.46
N ARG A 291 40.45 -21.12 13.44
CA ARG A 291 40.67 -21.73 14.76
C ARG A 291 39.60 -21.23 15.73
N ILE A 292 38.96 -22.15 16.44
CA ILE A 292 38.01 -21.87 17.54
C ILE A 292 38.81 -21.85 18.85
N ILE A 293 38.74 -20.75 19.60
CA ILE A 293 39.27 -20.65 20.97
C ILE A 293 38.12 -20.92 21.94
N ARG A 294 38.23 -22.00 22.73
CA ARG A 294 37.38 -22.25 23.91
C ARG A 294 38.09 -21.66 25.12
N THR A 295 37.44 -20.76 25.84
CA THR A 295 37.85 -20.38 27.20
C THR A 295 37.25 -21.38 28.18
N ALA A 296 38.10 -21.97 29.01
CA ALA A 296 37.72 -22.76 30.18
C ALA A 296 37.93 -21.91 31.45
N SER A 297 37.08 -22.19 32.45
CA SER A 297 36.95 -21.63 33.81
C SER A 297 36.59 -20.15 33.92
#